data_AF-A0A942WBU5-F1
#
_entry.id   AF-A0A942WBU5-F1
#
_cell.length_a   1.000
_cell.length_b   1.000
_cell.length_c   1.000
_cell.angle_alpha   90.00
_cell.angle_beta   90.00
_cell.angle_gamma   90.00
#
_symmetry.space_group_name_H-M   'P 1'
#
loop_
_entity.id
_entity.type
_entity.pdbx_description
1 polymer ?
#
loop_
_entity_poly.entity_id
_entity_poly.type
_entity_poly.pdbx_seq_one_letter_code
_entity_poly.pdbx_strand_id
1 'polypeptide(L)'
;MKLSKAEKTVIFATLFCVVVMCGVGYFRLQRVDDKQYASKLPNAKEAFSKLRLKENPLIIEAGSKVSKDPAFYYKGNKSILADIKLDVSNVDPSKLGRYTIKAIYQGLEQEIQVEVKDTQTPQITTAADSFTFEVNDYSTIDEVVAMVEAKATDAFEGDVEIEPWLDYLPYESATYTYELIAKDTSGNTSTKTITISYVYAAAYDNIGEPQGNTVVPPENQGQAPEGNNNTNPPSNQENSEGQPGEDVGSGGVEDQSIVE
;
A
#
# COMPACT_ATOMS: atom_id res chain seq x y z
N MET A 1 -41.22 37.39 -57.42
CA MET A 1 -40.59 38.35 -58.34
C MET A 1 -39.58 37.63 -59.22
N LYS A 2 -39.69 37.71 -60.55
CA LYS A 2 -38.66 37.19 -61.47
C LYS A 2 -37.63 38.30 -61.70
N LEU A 3 -36.43 38.16 -61.14
CA LEU A 3 -35.35 39.11 -61.39
C LEU A 3 -34.95 39.10 -62.86
N SER A 4 -34.73 40.29 -63.41
CA SER A 4 -34.25 40.48 -64.78
C SER A 4 -32.82 39.92 -64.94
N LYS A 5 -32.43 39.66 -66.19
CA LYS A 5 -31.10 39.12 -66.51
C LYS A 5 -29.98 40.04 -65.98
N ALA A 6 -30.19 41.36 -66.02
CA ALA A 6 -29.24 42.35 -65.51
C ALA A 6 -29.11 42.33 -63.97
N GLU A 7 -30.23 42.23 -63.23
CA GLU A 7 -30.19 42.20 -61.76
C GLU A 7 -29.54 40.91 -61.24
N LYS A 8 -29.74 39.76 -61.90
CA LYS A 8 -29.03 38.52 -61.56
C LYS A 8 -27.53 38.64 -61.77
N THR A 9 -27.08 39.27 -62.86
CA THR A 9 -25.65 39.46 -63.14
C THR A 9 -24.99 40.39 -62.10
N VAL A 10 -25.66 41.47 -61.69
CA VAL A 10 -25.16 42.38 -60.65
C VAL A 10 -25.06 41.67 -59.30
N ILE A 11 -26.07 40.90 -58.90
CA ILE A 11 -26.04 40.14 -57.64
C ILE A 11 -24.92 39.09 -57.65
N PHE A 12 -24.75 38.34 -58.75
CA PHE A 12 -23.66 37.36 -58.87
C PHE A 12 -22.27 38.02 -58.83
N ALA A 13 -22.08 39.15 -59.51
CA ALA A 13 -20.81 39.88 -59.50
C ALA A 13 -20.48 40.43 -58.09
N THR A 14 -21.49 40.92 -57.38
CA THR A 14 -21.30 41.46 -56.02
C THR A 14 -21.01 40.35 -55.01
N LEU A 15 -21.71 39.22 -55.09
CA LEU A 15 -21.48 38.06 -54.22
C LEU A 15 -20.11 37.41 -54.48
N PHE A 16 -19.68 37.33 -55.74
CA PHE A 16 -18.36 36.83 -56.11
C PHE A 16 -17.23 37.72 -55.57
N CYS A 17 -17.37 39.05 -55.64
CA CYS A 17 -16.41 39.98 -55.04
C CYS A 17 -16.28 39.82 -53.52
N VAL A 18 -17.38 39.59 -52.80
CA VAL A 18 -17.33 39.36 -51.34
C VAL A 18 -16.62 38.03 -51.02
N VAL A 19 -16.92 36.96 -51.76
CA VAL A 19 -16.25 35.65 -51.57
C VAL A 19 -14.75 35.72 -51.89
N VAL A 20 -14.36 36.45 -52.94
CA VAL A 20 -12.94 36.64 -53.29
C VAL A 20 -12.23 37.52 -52.26
N MET A 21 -12.84 38.59 -51.75
CA MET A 21 -12.23 39.43 -50.71
C MET A 21 -12.10 38.71 -49.37
N CYS A 22 -13.11 37.94 -48.95
CA CYS A 22 -13.03 37.09 -47.77
C CYS A 22 -11.99 35.96 -47.95
N GLY A 23 -11.93 35.33 -49.12
CA GLY A 23 -10.99 34.25 -49.43
C GLY A 23 -9.53 34.71 -49.52
N VAL A 24 -9.25 35.84 -50.18
CA VAL A 24 -7.90 36.44 -50.23
C VAL A 24 -7.48 36.94 -48.84
N GLY A 25 -8.41 37.49 -48.05
CA GLY A 25 -8.18 37.85 -46.65
C GLY A 25 -7.78 36.63 -45.81
N TYR A 26 -8.58 35.57 -45.82
CA TYR A 26 -8.28 34.32 -45.09
C TYR A 26 -6.94 33.71 -45.50
N PHE A 27 -6.64 33.69 -46.79
CA PHE A 27 -5.39 33.15 -47.32
C PHE A 27 -4.17 34.01 -47.00
N ARG A 28 -4.34 35.33 -46.93
CA ARG A 28 -3.29 36.25 -46.45
C ARG A 28 -3.02 36.06 -44.96
N LEU A 29 -4.06 35.88 -44.13
CA LEU A 29 -3.88 35.62 -42.70
C LEU A 29 -3.13 34.30 -42.44
N GLN A 30 -3.56 33.19 -43.05
CA GLN A 30 -2.87 31.89 -42.87
C GLN A 30 -1.38 31.95 -43.26
N ARG A 31 -1.04 32.62 -44.37
CA ARG A 31 0.37 32.78 -44.80
C ARG A 31 1.21 33.64 -43.85
N VAL A 32 0.60 34.61 -43.17
CA VAL A 32 1.31 35.45 -42.19
C VAL A 32 1.63 34.63 -40.95
N ASP A 33 0.66 33.84 -40.46
CA ASP A 33 0.84 32.96 -39.31
C ASP A 33 1.92 31.89 -39.58
N ASP A 34 1.89 31.23 -40.75
CA ASP A 34 2.88 30.20 -41.10
C ASP A 34 4.32 30.74 -41.20
N LYS A 35 4.52 31.91 -41.83
CA LYS A 35 5.85 32.54 -41.93
C LYS A 35 6.34 33.03 -40.58
N GLN A 36 5.45 33.61 -39.79
CA GLN A 36 5.77 34.04 -38.44
C GLN A 36 6.09 32.85 -37.53
N TYR A 37 5.40 31.73 -37.68
CA TYR A 37 5.65 30.49 -36.96
C TYR A 37 7.00 29.87 -37.34
N ALA A 38 7.27 29.73 -38.65
CA ALA A 38 8.50 29.13 -39.16
C ALA A 38 9.77 29.89 -38.72
N SER A 39 9.68 31.22 -38.57
CA SER A 39 10.80 32.03 -38.06
C SER A 39 11.02 31.91 -36.54
N LYS A 40 9.98 31.61 -35.76
CA LYS A 40 10.06 31.39 -34.30
C LYS A 40 10.49 29.96 -33.94
N LEU A 41 10.22 28.99 -34.81
CA LEU A 41 10.49 27.57 -34.56
C LEU A 41 11.95 27.25 -34.18
N PRO A 42 13.00 27.79 -34.84
CA PRO A 42 14.39 27.55 -34.44
C PRO A 42 14.71 28.07 -33.04
N ASN A 43 14.21 29.26 -32.69
CA ASN A 43 14.37 29.85 -31.35
C ASN A 43 13.66 28.99 -30.29
N ALA A 44 12.44 28.54 -30.58
CA ALA A 44 11.69 27.69 -29.65
C ALA A 44 12.38 26.35 -29.38
N LYS A 45 12.94 25.70 -30.43
CA LYS A 45 13.72 24.47 -30.27
C LYS A 45 14.99 24.70 -29.42
N GLU A 46 15.69 25.81 -29.65
CA GLU A 46 16.85 26.18 -28.84
C GLU A 46 16.48 26.51 -27.39
N ALA A 47 15.32 27.12 -27.17
CA ALA A 47 14.82 27.42 -25.84
C ALA A 47 14.54 26.13 -25.05
N PHE A 48 13.81 25.18 -25.64
CA PHE A 48 13.56 23.88 -25.02
C PHE A 48 14.85 23.08 -24.80
N SER A 49 15.84 23.16 -25.70
CA SER A 49 17.11 22.46 -25.52
C SER A 49 17.95 23.00 -24.35
N LYS A 50 17.64 24.20 -23.84
CA LYS A 50 18.21 24.80 -22.62
C LYS A 50 17.46 24.42 -21.35
N LEU A 51 16.35 23.69 -21.45
CA LEU A 51 15.59 23.16 -20.32
C LEU A 51 15.89 21.67 -20.11
N ARG A 52 15.71 21.22 -18.89
CA ARG A 52 15.83 19.81 -18.50
C ARG A 52 14.60 19.41 -17.70
N LEU A 53 13.95 18.31 -18.08
CA LEU A 53 12.90 17.74 -17.24
C LEU A 53 13.50 17.33 -15.90
N LYS A 54 12.77 17.55 -14.81
CA LYS A 54 13.21 17.08 -13.49
C LYS A 54 13.23 15.57 -13.43
N GLU A 55 12.19 14.94 -13.96
CA GLU A 55 11.95 13.51 -13.99
C GLU A 55 11.20 13.14 -15.28
N ASN A 56 11.31 11.88 -15.69
CA ASN A 56 10.60 11.36 -16.86
C ASN A 56 10.36 9.84 -16.72
N PRO A 57 9.12 9.39 -16.42
CA PRO A 57 7.95 10.22 -16.16
C PRO A 57 8.12 11.06 -14.90
N LEU A 58 7.46 12.20 -14.83
CA LEU A 58 7.32 12.95 -13.59
C LEU A 58 6.10 12.46 -12.82
N ILE A 59 6.25 12.19 -11.52
CA ILE A 59 5.16 11.72 -10.67
C ILE A 59 4.25 12.89 -10.26
N ILE A 60 2.95 12.71 -10.46
CA ILE A 60 1.89 13.56 -9.92
C ILE A 60 1.16 12.74 -8.87
N GLU A 61 1.02 13.31 -7.68
CA GLU A 61 0.34 12.65 -6.59
C GLU A 61 -1.15 12.46 -6.88
N ALA A 62 -1.69 11.29 -6.56
CA ALA A 62 -3.10 10.97 -6.78
C ALA A 62 -4.00 11.87 -5.92
N GLY A 63 -5.17 12.26 -6.46
CA GLY A 63 -6.10 13.19 -5.82
C GLY A 63 -5.61 14.65 -5.70
N SER A 64 -4.35 14.94 -6.06
CA SER A 64 -3.77 16.27 -5.91
C SER A 64 -4.09 17.22 -7.06
N LYS A 65 -3.82 18.52 -6.86
CA LYS A 65 -3.95 19.51 -7.94
C LYS A 65 -2.75 19.43 -8.88
N VAL A 66 -3.02 19.27 -10.17
CA VAL A 66 -1.99 19.30 -11.21
C VAL A 66 -1.43 20.72 -11.36
N SER A 67 -0.11 20.86 -11.21
CA SER A 67 0.57 22.16 -11.33
C SER A 67 0.51 22.70 -12.76
N LYS A 68 0.30 24.01 -12.90
CA LYS A 68 0.42 24.73 -14.18
C LYS A 68 1.70 25.55 -14.28
N ASP A 69 2.58 25.44 -13.29
CA ASP A 69 3.88 26.12 -13.28
C ASP A 69 4.93 25.29 -14.05
N PRO A 70 5.50 25.82 -15.14
CA PRO A 70 6.60 25.16 -15.86
C PRO A 70 7.80 24.80 -14.99
N ALA A 71 8.07 25.58 -13.93
CA ALA A 71 9.16 25.30 -13.00
C ALA A 71 8.90 24.07 -12.11
N PHE A 72 7.67 23.56 -12.05
CA PHE A 72 7.36 22.26 -11.44
C PHE A 72 7.99 21.12 -12.25
N TYR A 73 7.87 21.17 -13.58
CA TYR A 73 8.29 20.09 -14.49
C TYR A 73 9.73 20.21 -14.99
N TYR A 74 10.21 21.44 -15.18
CA TYR A 74 11.52 21.72 -15.75
C TYR A 74 12.48 22.37 -14.74
N LYS A 75 13.77 22.16 -14.97
CA LYS A 75 14.90 22.95 -14.48
C LYS A 75 15.51 23.70 -15.66
N GLY A 76 15.92 24.95 -15.46
CA GLY A 76 16.61 25.73 -16.49
C GLY A 76 16.42 27.24 -16.35
N ASN A 77 16.56 27.94 -17.47
CA ASN A 77 16.48 29.39 -17.53
C ASN A 77 15.08 29.89 -17.13
N LYS A 78 15.00 30.71 -16.08
CA LYS A 78 13.74 31.23 -15.52
C LYS A 78 12.94 32.09 -16.50
N SER A 79 13.61 32.86 -17.37
CA SER A 79 12.94 33.69 -18.37
C SER A 79 12.23 32.84 -19.41
N ILE A 80 12.85 31.72 -19.83
CA ILE A 80 12.20 30.77 -20.74
C ILE A 80 11.00 30.10 -20.06
N LEU A 81 11.17 29.67 -18.80
CA LEU A 81 10.09 29.03 -18.04
C LEU A 81 8.87 29.93 -17.84
N ALA A 82 9.08 31.22 -17.60
CA ALA A 82 7.98 32.19 -17.40
C ALA A 82 7.07 32.35 -18.63
N ASP A 83 7.60 32.10 -19.81
CA ASP A 83 6.89 32.25 -21.09
C ASP A 83 6.25 30.94 -21.58
N ILE A 84 6.57 29.80 -20.96
CA ILE A 84 5.98 28.50 -21.30
C ILE A 84 4.55 28.43 -20.78
N LYS A 85 3.64 27.98 -21.64
CA LYS A 85 2.27 27.63 -21.26
C LYS A 85 2.15 26.12 -21.19
N LEU A 86 1.58 25.61 -20.11
CA LEU A 86 1.28 24.19 -19.97
C LEU A 86 -0.20 23.91 -20.26
N ASP A 87 -0.44 22.93 -21.12
CA ASP A 87 -1.73 22.26 -21.25
C ASP A 87 -1.67 20.93 -20.50
N VAL A 88 -2.41 20.88 -19.39
CA VAL A 88 -2.55 19.73 -18.49
C VAL A 88 -3.98 19.19 -18.46
N SER A 89 -4.83 19.63 -19.41
CA SER A 89 -6.27 19.37 -19.42
C SER A 89 -6.64 17.89 -19.52
N ASN A 90 -5.72 17.06 -20.00
CA ASN A 90 -5.90 15.62 -20.17
C ASN A 90 -5.45 14.79 -18.96
N VAL A 91 -4.86 15.41 -17.93
CA VAL A 91 -4.45 14.71 -16.70
C VAL A 91 -5.63 14.67 -15.75
N ASP A 92 -6.08 13.46 -15.42
CA ASP A 92 -7.09 13.23 -14.39
C ASP A 92 -6.39 12.74 -13.11
N PRO A 93 -6.17 13.60 -12.09
CA PRO A 93 -5.49 13.18 -10.87
C PRO A 93 -6.32 12.20 -10.04
N SER A 94 -7.61 11.99 -10.34
CA SER A 94 -8.44 10.97 -9.66
C SER A 94 -8.24 9.56 -10.23
N LYS A 95 -7.44 9.42 -11.29
CA LYS A 95 -7.21 8.14 -11.97
C LYS A 95 -5.73 7.88 -12.11
N LEU A 96 -5.28 6.78 -11.50
CA LEU A 96 -3.91 6.30 -11.63
C LEU A 96 -3.58 5.99 -13.09
N GLY A 97 -2.35 6.28 -13.51
CA GLY A 97 -1.86 5.95 -14.84
C GLY A 97 -0.96 7.00 -15.47
N ARG A 98 -0.58 6.75 -16.72
CA ARG A 98 0.32 7.61 -17.50
C ARG A 98 -0.47 8.57 -18.37
N TYR A 99 0.00 9.81 -18.41
CA TYR A 99 -0.58 10.89 -19.18
C TYR A 99 0.51 11.66 -19.92
N THR A 100 0.11 12.44 -20.92
CA THR A 100 1.02 13.27 -21.71
C THR A 100 0.56 14.72 -21.68
N ILE A 101 1.29 15.60 -21.01
CA ILE A 101 0.99 17.04 -21.02
C ILE A 101 1.78 17.74 -22.12
N LYS A 102 1.34 18.95 -22.49
CA LYS A 102 2.02 19.75 -23.53
C LYS A 102 2.60 21.03 -22.95
N ALA A 103 3.88 21.27 -23.20
CA ALA A 103 4.52 22.56 -23.01
C ALA A 103 4.56 23.32 -24.32
N ILE A 104 4.03 24.54 -24.32
CA ILE A 104 3.91 25.40 -25.50
C ILE A 104 4.82 26.61 -25.32
N TYR A 105 5.78 26.78 -26.23
CA TYR A 105 6.64 27.97 -26.28
C TYR A 105 6.72 28.50 -27.70
N GLN A 106 6.34 29.76 -27.89
CA GLN A 106 6.32 30.43 -29.20
C GLN A 106 5.60 29.63 -30.31
N GLY A 107 4.60 28.82 -29.94
CA GLY A 107 3.82 27.97 -30.82
C GLY A 107 4.34 26.53 -30.98
N LEU A 108 5.58 26.25 -30.59
CA LEU A 108 6.10 24.88 -30.59
C LEU A 108 5.56 24.12 -29.37
N GLU A 109 4.99 22.94 -29.63
CA GLU A 109 4.55 21.98 -28.62
C GLU A 109 5.66 20.97 -28.32
N GLN A 110 5.93 20.74 -27.04
CA GLN A 110 6.73 19.63 -26.55
C GLN A 110 5.90 18.79 -25.59
N GLU A 111 5.88 17.48 -25.83
CA GLU A 111 5.21 16.52 -24.97
C GLU A 111 6.06 16.16 -23.75
N ILE A 112 5.40 15.98 -22.61
CA ILE A 112 6.00 15.53 -21.35
C ILE A 112 5.19 14.37 -20.82
N GLN A 113 5.85 13.26 -20.53
CA GLN A 113 5.21 12.11 -19.89
C GLN A 113 5.13 12.35 -18.37
N VAL A 114 3.93 12.19 -17.83
CA VAL A 114 3.67 12.24 -16.39
C VAL A 114 2.94 10.97 -15.97
N GLU A 115 3.04 10.62 -14.70
CA GLU A 115 2.37 9.45 -14.13
C GLU A 115 1.65 9.88 -12.86
N VAL A 116 0.33 9.70 -12.84
CA VAL A 116 -0.46 9.84 -11.62
C VAL A 116 -0.29 8.56 -10.84
N LYS A 117 0.34 8.69 -9.67
CA LYS A 117 0.62 7.58 -8.77
C LYS A 117 0.25 8.02 -7.37
N ASP A 118 -0.39 7.12 -6.63
CA ASP A 118 -0.54 7.28 -5.20
C ASP A 118 0.77 6.86 -4.52
N THR A 119 1.39 7.80 -3.82
CA THR A 119 2.63 7.55 -3.07
C THR A 119 2.47 7.76 -1.58
N GLN A 120 1.24 8.01 -1.11
CA GLN A 120 0.97 8.21 0.30
C GLN A 120 0.79 6.86 0.98
N THR A 121 1.32 6.74 2.19
CA THR A 121 1.07 5.56 3.01
C THR A 121 -0.21 5.77 3.83
N PRO A 122 -1.00 4.71 4.06
CA PRO A 122 -2.12 4.76 4.98
C PRO A 122 -1.70 5.25 6.38
N GLN A 123 -2.66 5.74 7.15
CA GLN A 123 -2.46 6.20 8.52
C GLN A 123 -3.27 5.33 9.48
N ILE A 124 -2.58 4.62 10.37
CA ILE A 124 -3.21 3.76 11.39
C ILE A 124 -3.47 4.56 12.67
N THR A 125 -4.69 4.48 13.18
CA THR A 125 -5.12 5.03 14.46
C THR A 125 -5.68 3.91 15.33
N THR A 126 -5.54 4.06 16.65
CA THR A 126 -6.00 3.11 17.68
C THR A 126 -6.55 3.90 18.85
N ALA A 127 -7.42 3.31 19.68
CA ALA A 127 -7.95 3.97 20.89
C ALA A 127 -6.86 4.21 21.95
N ALA A 128 -5.87 3.32 22.02
CA ALA A 128 -4.71 3.42 22.89
C ALA A 128 -3.48 2.80 22.21
N ASP A 129 -2.28 3.10 22.74
CA ASP A 129 -1.03 2.45 22.31
C ASP A 129 -0.66 1.26 23.22
N SER A 130 -1.33 1.13 24.36
CA SER A 130 -1.21 -0.03 25.24
C SER A 130 -2.38 -0.16 26.20
N PHE A 131 -2.71 -1.40 26.61
CA PHE A 131 -3.69 -1.67 27.66
C PHE A 131 -3.46 -3.05 28.31
N THR A 132 -4.19 -3.31 29.40
CA THR A 132 -4.23 -4.62 30.06
C THR A 132 -5.55 -5.32 29.72
N PHE A 133 -5.48 -6.60 29.38
CA PHE A 133 -6.64 -7.44 29.11
C PHE A 133 -6.67 -8.64 30.07
N GLU A 134 -7.78 -8.81 30.79
CA GLU A 134 -7.98 -9.96 31.66
C GLU A 134 -8.53 -11.13 30.85
N VAL A 135 -7.76 -12.22 30.78
CA VAL A 135 -8.16 -13.42 30.04
C VAL A 135 -8.94 -14.36 30.97
N ASN A 136 -10.10 -14.83 30.50
CA ASN A 136 -10.91 -15.87 31.13
C ASN A 136 -11.43 -16.87 30.08
N ASP A 137 -12.12 -17.92 30.54
CA ASP A 137 -12.61 -19.02 29.69
C ASP A 137 -13.57 -18.60 28.55
N TYR A 138 -14.14 -17.39 28.62
CA TYR A 138 -15.06 -16.84 27.62
C TYR A 138 -14.45 -15.71 26.79
N SER A 139 -13.21 -15.32 27.06
CA SER A 139 -12.54 -14.25 26.32
C SER A 139 -12.36 -14.62 24.84
N THR A 140 -12.48 -13.63 23.95
CA THR A 140 -12.34 -13.84 22.50
C THR A 140 -11.33 -12.89 21.86
N ILE A 141 -10.82 -13.28 20.69
CA ILE A 141 -9.96 -12.41 19.86
C ILE A 141 -10.74 -11.15 19.47
N ASP A 142 -12.03 -11.29 19.13
CA ASP A 142 -12.89 -10.17 18.72
C ASP A 142 -13.01 -9.10 19.82
N GLU A 143 -13.05 -9.50 21.08
CA GLU A 143 -13.04 -8.54 22.20
C GLU A 143 -11.75 -7.73 22.23
N VAL A 144 -10.59 -8.37 22.09
CA VAL A 144 -9.29 -7.70 22.10
C VAL A 144 -9.14 -6.79 20.88
N VAL A 145 -9.52 -7.27 19.70
CA VAL A 145 -9.50 -6.48 18.45
C VAL A 145 -10.43 -5.27 18.57
N ALA A 146 -11.63 -5.45 19.14
CA ALA A 146 -12.56 -4.36 19.39
C ALA A 146 -11.99 -3.33 20.37
N MET A 147 -11.25 -3.74 21.40
CA MET A 147 -10.62 -2.79 22.34
C MET A 147 -9.51 -1.95 21.73
N VAL A 148 -8.78 -2.49 20.74
CA VAL A 148 -7.75 -1.70 20.02
C VAL A 148 -8.40 -0.57 19.20
N GLU A 149 -9.63 -0.79 18.72
CA GLU A 149 -10.37 0.11 17.83
C GLU A 149 -9.49 0.60 16.66
N ALA A 150 -8.71 -0.30 16.08
CA ALA A 150 -7.78 0.04 15.02
C ALA A 150 -8.53 0.46 13.75
N LYS A 151 -8.12 1.59 13.15
CA LYS A 151 -8.62 2.08 11.86
C LYS A 151 -7.46 2.58 11.03
N ALA A 152 -7.47 2.26 9.73
CA ALA A 152 -6.52 2.82 8.78
C ALA A 152 -7.25 3.65 7.72
N THR A 153 -6.68 4.81 7.40
CA THR A 153 -7.20 5.67 6.34
C THR A 153 -6.08 6.14 5.42
N ASP A 154 -6.33 6.18 4.13
CA ASP A 154 -5.48 6.77 3.12
C ASP A 154 -6.13 8.01 2.48
N ALA A 155 -5.31 8.97 2.04
CA ALA A 155 -5.77 10.24 1.49
C ALA A 155 -6.46 10.10 0.12
N PHE A 156 -6.09 9.08 -0.65
CA PHE A 156 -6.62 8.80 -1.99
C PHE A 156 -7.72 7.74 -1.96
N GLU A 157 -7.55 6.67 -1.18
CA GLU A 157 -8.49 5.52 -1.14
C GLU A 157 -9.57 5.63 -0.06
N GLY A 158 -9.35 6.42 1.00
CA GLY A 158 -10.26 6.49 2.14
C GLY A 158 -9.99 5.39 3.15
N ASP A 159 -10.99 4.57 3.50
CA ASP A 159 -10.80 3.50 4.49
C ASP A 159 -9.94 2.37 3.93
N VAL A 160 -8.93 1.96 4.70
CA VAL A 160 -7.99 0.88 4.37
C VAL A 160 -8.11 -0.23 5.42
N GLU A 161 -8.08 -1.48 4.97
CA GLU A 161 -8.13 -2.64 5.85
C GLU A 161 -6.79 -2.83 6.59
N ILE A 162 -6.88 -3.20 7.87
CA ILE A 162 -5.73 -3.61 8.66
C ILE A 162 -5.63 -5.13 8.58
N GLU A 163 -4.45 -5.64 8.24
CA GLU A 163 -4.20 -7.07 8.17
C GLU A 163 -4.46 -7.73 9.55
N PRO A 164 -4.99 -8.97 9.58
CA PRO A 164 -5.15 -9.71 10.83
C PRO A 164 -3.82 -9.79 11.58
N TRP A 165 -3.82 -9.35 12.84
CA TRP A 165 -2.61 -9.19 13.67
C TRP A 165 -2.63 -10.05 14.94
N LEU A 166 -3.74 -10.74 15.21
CA LEU A 166 -3.94 -11.57 16.39
C LEU A 166 -4.64 -12.88 16.02
N ASP A 167 -3.92 -14.00 16.16
CA ASP A 167 -4.41 -15.34 15.79
C ASP A 167 -4.89 -16.18 16.99
N TYR A 168 -4.41 -15.86 18.19
CA TYR A 168 -4.76 -16.55 19.43
C TYR A 168 -4.59 -15.65 20.65
N LEU A 169 -5.37 -15.92 21.70
CA LEU A 169 -5.15 -15.32 23.01
C LEU A 169 -4.09 -16.12 23.78
N PRO A 170 -3.16 -15.46 24.47
CA PRO A 170 -2.20 -16.15 25.31
C PRO A 170 -2.89 -16.74 26.55
N TYR A 171 -2.47 -17.94 26.94
CA TYR A 171 -2.95 -18.65 28.15
C TYR A 171 -2.08 -18.37 29.39
N GLU A 172 -1.32 -17.28 29.35
CA GLU A 172 -0.41 -16.88 30.42
C GLU A 172 -0.46 -15.37 30.64
N SER A 173 -0.12 -14.96 31.86
CA SER A 173 0.05 -13.55 32.18
C SER A 173 1.37 -13.06 31.60
N ALA A 174 1.31 -12.40 30.44
CA ALA A 174 2.47 -11.86 29.74
C ALA A 174 2.11 -10.62 28.94
N THR A 175 3.12 -9.81 28.64
CA THR A 175 2.98 -8.63 27.78
C THR A 175 3.51 -8.94 26.39
N TYR A 176 2.69 -8.68 25.37
CA TYR A 176 3.06 -8.84 23.96
C TYR A 176 2.97 -7.51 23.23
N THR A 177 3.83 -7.32 22.24
CA THR A 177 3.75 -6.21 21.29
C THR A 177 3.37 -6.77 19.94
N TYR A 178 2.29 -6.23 19.37
CA TYR A 178 1.79 -6.59 18.06
C TYR A 178 2.04 -5.47 17.06
N GLU A 179 2.23 -5.83 15.80
CA GLU A 179 2.37 -4.91 14.68
C GLU A 179 1.09 -4.92 13.86
N LEU A 180 0.42 -3.77 13.81
CA LEU A 180 -0.71 -3.51 12.93
C LEU A 180 -0.14 -3.08 11.57
N ILE A 181 -0.58 -3.71 10.50
CA ILE A 181 -0.13 -3.42 9.13
C ILE A 181 -1.34 -3.01 8.30
N ALA A 182 -1.23 -1.88 7.61
CA ALA A 182 -2.24 -1.43 6.64
C ALA A 182 -1.56 -1.19 5.30
N LYS A 183 -2.18 -1.72 4.24
CA LYS A 183 -1.67 -1.64 2.87
C LYS A 183 -2.78 -1.20 1.91
N ASP A 184 -2.53 -0.12 1.19
CA ASP A 184 -3.45 0.37 0.16
C ASP A 184 -3.39 -0.45 -1.14
N THR A 185 -4.28 -0.18 -2.10
CA THR A 185 -4.30 -0.89 -3.39
C THR A 185 -3.13 -0.52 -4.30
N SER A 186 -2.48 0.62 -4.04
CA SER A 186 -1.26 1.07 -4.72
C SER A 186 0.02 0.40 -4.20
N GLY A 187 -0.10 -0.34 -3.10
CA GLY A 187 0.96 -1.09 -2.44
C GLY A 187 1.78 -0.30 -1.43
N ASN A 188 1.40 0.93 -1.06
CA ASN A 188 2.05 1.63 0.03
C ASN A 188 1.59 1.03 1.37
N THR A 189 2.50 0.98 2.34
CA THR A 189 2.29 0.26 3.60
C THR A 189 2.67 1.14 4.77
N SER A 190 1.88 1.03 5.85
CA SER A 190 2.16 1.66 7.14
C SER A 190 2.10 0.62 8.24
N THR A 191 2.85 0.85 9.32
CA THR A 191 2.84 -0.02 10.48
C THR A 191 2.69 0.76 11.77
N LYS A 192 2.00 0.19 12.75
CA LYS A 192 1.84 0.74 14.09
C LYS A 192 1.91 -0.37 15.13
N THR A 193 2.65 -0.15 16.21
CA THR A 193 2.74 -1.12 17.31
C THR A 193 1.69 -0.86 18.38
N ILE A 194 1.11 -1.93 18.93
CA ILE A 194 0.26 -1.92 20.13
C ILE A 194 0.84 -2.89 21.17
N THR A 195 0.88 -2.49 22.44
CA THR A 195 1.35 -3.37 23.53
C THR A 195 0.20 -3.80 24.43
N ILE A 196 -0.02 -5.11 24.58
CA ILE A 196 -1.11 -5.66 25.37
C ILE A 196 -0.53 -6.49 26.51
N SER A 197 -0.87 -6.14 27.74
CA SER A 197 -0.56 -6.94 28.91
C SER A 197 -1.72 -7.87 29.23
N TYR A 198 -1.55 -9.16 29.01
CA TYR A 198 -2.55 -10.15 29.40
C TYR A 198 -2.35 -10.55 30.85
N VAL A 199 -3.46 -10.66 31.58
CA VAL A 199 -3.48 -11.15 32.95
C VAL A 199 -4.45 -12.32 32.99
N TYR A 200 -3.93 -13.52 33.18
CA TYR A 200 -4.74 -14.72 33.31
C TYR A 200 -5.29 -14.79 34.73
N ALA A 201 -6.60 -14.70 34.87
CA ALA A 201 -7.26 -14.99 36.14
C ALA A 201 -7.29 -16.52 36.30
N ALA A 202 -6.41 -17.09 37.12
CA ALA A 202 -6.53 -18.49 37.49
C ALA A 202 -7.97 -18.74 37.99
N ALA A 203 -8.63 -19.77 37.46
CA ALA A 203 -9.95 -20.17 37.90
C ALA A 203 -9.94 -20.23 39.44
N TYR A 204 -10.95 -19.63 40.07
CA TYR A 204 -11.14 -19.78 41.50
C TYR A 204 -11.35 -21.28 41.80
N ASP A 205 -10.30 -21.97 42.24
CA ASP A 205 -10.41 -23.23 42.99
C ASP A 205 -11.06 -22.91 44.34
N ASN A 206 -12.35 -22.62 44.34
CA ASN A 206 -13.20 -22.46 45.52
C ASN A 206 -14.38 -23.44 45.45
N ILE A 207 -14.06 -24.72 45.35
CA ILE A 207 -14.90 -25.76 45.95
C ILE A 207 -14.37 -25.98 47.36
N GLY A 208 -14.93 -25.24 48.31
CA GLY A 208 -14.67 -25.46 49.72
C GLY A 208 -14.97 -26.92 50.07
N GLU A 209 -13.98 -27.61 50.66
CA GLU A 209 -14.22 -28.92 51.24
C GLU A 209 -15.32 -28.80 52.31
N PRO A 210 -16.44 -29.53 52.22
CA PRO A 210 -17.30 -29.68 53.38
C PRO A 210 -16.55 -30.55 54.40
N GLN A 211 -16.16 -29.93 55.52
CA GLN A 211 -15.67 -30.60 56.71
C GLN A 211 -16.71 -31.66 57.15
N GLY A 212 -16.44 -32.92 56.82
CA GLY A 212 -17.28 -34.05 57.20
C GLY A 212 -17.24 -34.25 58.70
N ASN A 213 -18.37 -34.04 59.37
CA ASN A 213 -18.59 -34.48 60.75
C ASN A 213 -18.39 -36.00 60.83
N THR A 214 -17.28 -36.45 61.41
CA THR A 214 -17.08 -37.84 61.79
C THR A 214 -18.00 -38.18 62.97
N VAL A 215 -19.12 -38.81 62.65
CA VAL A 215 -19.92 -39.53 63.65
C VAL A 215 -19.16 -40.83 63.96
N VAL A 216 -18.68 -40.93 65.19
CA VAL A 216 -17.98 -42.08 65.75
C VAL A 216 -18.99 -43.23 65.95
N PRO A 217 -18.75 -44.46 65.43
CA PRO A 217 -19.47 -45.66 65.88
C PRO A 217 -18.73 -46.33 67.06
N PRO A 218 -19.43 -46.98 67.99
CA PRO A 218 -18.84 -47.49 69.22
C PRO A 218 -18.03 -48.78 69.02
N GLU A 219 -17.04 -48.92 69.89
CA GLU A 219 -16.09 -50.02 70.04
C GLU A 219 -16.73 -51.42 70.05
N ASN A 220 -16.03 -52.38 69.45
CA ASN A 220 -16.11 -53.76 69.92
C ASN A 220 -14.71 -54.40 69.91
N GLN A 221 -14.33 -54.91 71.09
CA GLN A 221 -13.02 -55.44 71.45
C GLN A 221 -12.83 -56.86 70.91
N GLY A 222 -11.59 -57.19 70.49
CA GLY A 222 -11.22 -58.57 70.17
C GLY A 222 -9.83 -58.75 69.56
N GLN A 223 -8.83 -58.90 70.44
CA GLN A 223 -7.63 -59.74 70.31
C GLN A 223 -6.69 -59.64 69.08
N ALA A 224 -5.46 -59.17 69.36
CA ALA A 224 -4.20 -59.60 68.73
C ALA A 224 -3.79 -61.01 69.27
N PRO A 225 -2.72 -61.71 68.80
CA PRO A 225 -1.56 -61.17 68.06
C PRO A 225 -0.87 -62.11 67.03
N GLU A 226 0.30 -61.64 66.54
CA GLU A 226 1.50 -62.38 66.10
C GLU A 226 1.74 -62.78 64.62
N GLY A 227 2.98 -62.51 64.18
CA GLY A 227 3.66 -63.18 63.03
C GLY A 227 4.35 -62.22 62.04
N ASN A 228 5.50 -61.63 62.38
CA ASN A 228 6.87 -61.96 61.93
C ASN A 228 7.21 -61.53 60.47
N ASN A 229 8.17 -60.62 60.31
CA ASN A 229 9.59 -60.81 59.92
C ASN A 229 9.81 -60.75 58.39
N ASN A 230 10.44 -59.66 57.91
CA ASN A 230 11.87 -59.60 57.53
C ASN A 230 12.05 -60.12 56.08
N THR A 231 12.55 -59.40 55.08
CA THR A 231 13.87 -58.76 54.94
C THR A 231 13.90 -58.05 53.58
N ASN A 232 14.61 -56.92 53.50
CA ASN A 232 15.22 -56.36 52.29
C ASN A 232 16.76 -56.38 52.53
N PRO A 233 17.67 -56.06 51.59
CA PRO A 233 17.88 -56.34 50.15
C PRO A 233 19.27 -57.10 49.98
N PRO A 234 20.12 -57.04 48.91
CA PRO A 234 20.70 -55.83 48.27
C PRO A 234 20.99 -55.87 46.75
N SER A 235 21.36 -54.69 46.22
CA SER A 235 22.16 -54.37 45.01
C SER A 235 23.41 -55.26 44.84
N ASN A 236 24.11 -55.44 43.70
CA ASN A 236 24.48 -54.52 42.61
C ASN A 236 25.25 -55.28 41.47
N GLN A 237 25.44 -54.61 40.32
CA GLN A 237 26.55 -54.67 39.34
C GLN A 237 26.58 -55.64 38.12
N GLU A 238 26.69 -55.00 36.93
CA GLU A 238 27.56 -55.21 35.73
C GLU A 238 27.67 -56.63 35.10
N ASN A 239 27.74 -56.89 33.79
CA ASN A 239 28.32 -56.17 32.66
C ASN A 239 27.84 -56.81 31.31
N SER A 240 27.85 -56.02 30.23
CA SER A 240 28.11 -56.31 28.80
C SER A 240 27.81 -57.69 28.16
N GLU A 241 27.07 -57.68 27.05
CA GLU A 241 27.38 -58.47 25.84
C GLU A 241 26.70 -57.85 24.60
N GLY A 242 27.38 -57.86 23.46
CA GLY A 242 26.94 -57.23 22.21
C GLY A 242 26.96 -58.15 20.97
N GLN A 243 26.31 -57.65 19.91
CA GLN A 243 26.46 -57.93 18.46
C GLN A 243 26.02 -59.31 17.90
N PRO A 244 25.88 -59.53 16.55
CA PRO A 244 26.22 -58.67 15.38
C PRO A 244 25.26 -58.59 14.16
N GLY A 245 25.63 -57.71 13.20
CA GLY A 245 25.50 -57.83 11.72
C GLY A 245 24.18 -57.35 11.08
N GLU A 246 24.12 -56.72 9.90
CA GLU A 246 25.08 -56.58 8.80
C GLU A 246 24.97 -55.24 8.04
N ASP A 247 26.07 -54.94 7.35
CA ASP A 247 26.42 -53.80 6.51
C ASP A 247 25.90 -53.94 5.04
N VAL A 248 26.27 -52.95 4.23
CA VAL A 248 26.26 -52.79 2.76
C VAL A 248 25.13 -51.86 2.26
N GLY A 249 25.37 -50.66 1.71
CA GLY A 249 26.59 -50.07 1.16
C GLY A 249 26.41 -49.70 -0.32
N SER A 250 27.02 -48.57 -0.72
CA SER A 250 27.18 -48.04 -2.10
C SER A 250 26.01 -47.20 -2.64
N GLY A 251 26.16 -45.99 -3.18
CA GLY A 251 27.29 -45.15 -3.59
C GLY A 251 26.63 -43.98 -4.38
N GLY A 252 26.91 -42.70 -4.12
CA GLY A 252 28.15 -42.02 -4.49
C GLY A 252 28.08 -41.55 -5.95
N VAL A 253 28.00 -40.23 -6.19
CA VAL A 253 28.92 -39.41 -7.02
C VAL A 253 28.30 -38.02 -7.28
N GLU A 254 28.98 -37.00 -6.76
CA GLU A 254 28.95 -35.61 -7.22
C GLU A 254 29.75 -35.50 -8.54
N ASP A 255 29.34 -34.67 -9.50
CA ASP A 255 30.26 -33.78 -10.22
C ASP A 255 29.53 -32.62 -10.94
N GLN A 256 30.30 -31.60 -11.25
CA GLN A 256 29.99 -30.20 -11.45
C GLN A 256 29.67 -29.77 -12.91
N SER A 257 29.11 -28.55 -13.00
CA SER A 257 29.31 -27.46 -13.99
C SER A 257 29.58 -27.77 -15.47
N ILE A 258 28.82 -27.16 -16.38
CA ILE A 258 29.29 -26.19 -17.41
C ILE A 258 28.11 -25.64 -18.25
N VAL A 259 28.08 -24.29 -18.33
CA VAL A 259 27.79 -23.36 -19.45
C VAL A 259 26.96 -23.85 -20.66
N GLU A 260 25.87 -23.13 -20.95
CA GLU A 260 25.62 -22.42 -22.22
C GLU A 260 24.74 -21.18 -21.96
#